data_AF-A0A512DLL0-F1
#
_entry.id   AF-A0A512DLL0-F1
#
_cell.length_a   1.000
_cell.length_b   1.000
_cell.length_c   1.000
_cell.angle_alpha   90.00
_cell.angle_beta   90.00
_cell.angle_gamma   90.00
#
_symmetry.space_group_name_H-M   'P 1'
#
loop_
_entity.id
_entity.type
_entity.pdbx_description
1 polymer ?
#
loop_
_entity_poly.entity_id
_entity_poly.type
_entity_poly.pdbx_seq_one_letter_code
_entity_poly.pdbx_strand_id
1 'polypeptide(L)'
;MTATLSAHWNGMLSALVLRHGVTADGAVLVRRVVLVAGTGELPVEIAEVRALTGALGNGVLGRLASATVPFGRSLQQEGIAFTTEPVSFFKVTANEALAEAGRTVPGTPMFGRKALLWLADGRPLGETVEILPRV
;
A
#
# COMPACT_ATOMS: atom_id res chain seq x y z
N MET A 1 -6.21 0.47 1.94
CA MET A 1 -7.43 0.64 1.13
C MET A 1 -7.94 -0.66 0.44
N THR A 2 -7.15 -1.75 0.41
CA THR A 2 -7.35 -2.91 -0.47
C THR A 2 -8.76 -3.51 -0.52
N ALA A 3 -9.42 -3.74 0.63
CA ALA A 3 -10.77 -4.34 0.66
C ALA A 3 -11.82 -3.44 0.00
N THR A 4 -11.78 -2.14 0.31
CA THR A 4 -12.66 -1.12 -0.28
C THR A 4 -12.49 -1.04 -1.79
N LEU A 5 -11.25 -1.00 -2.28
CA LEU A 5 -10.98 -0.95 -3.72
C LEU A 5 -11.35 -2.26 -4.43
N SER A 6 -11.13 -3.42 -3.80
CA SER A 6 -11.54 -4.71 -4.36
C SER A 6 -13.06 -4.76 -4.58
N ALA A 7 -13.83 -4.21 -3.62
CA ALA A 7 -15.28 -4.10 -3.72
C ALA A 7 -15.70 -3.10 -4.80
N HIS A 8 -15.08 -1.91 -4.84
CA HIS A 8 -15.41 -0.88 -5.82
C HIS A 8 -15.14 -1.33 -7.28
N TRP A 9 -14.01 -2.00 -7.51
CA TRP A 9 -13.60 -2.46 -8.84
C TRP A 9 -14.11 -3.87 -9.18
N ASN A 10 -14.98 -4.46 -8.34
CA ASN A 10 -15.57 -5.79 -8.51
C ASN A 10 -14.55 -6.87 -8.89
N GLY A 11 -13.39 -6.90 -8.23
CA GLY A 11 -12.31 -7.78 -8.64
C GLY A 11 -11.17 -7.93 -7.65
N MET A 12 -10.34 -8.94 -7.89
CA MET A 12 -9.08 -9.10 -7.17
C MET A 12 -8.09 -8.03 -7.59
N LEU A 13 -7.46 -7.40 -6.59
CA LEU A 13 -6.33 -6.53 -6.81
C LEU A 13 -5.02 -7.30 -6.74
N SER A 14 -4.09 -6.91 -7.60
CA SER A 14 -2.68 -7.31 -7.58
C SER A 14 -1.81 -6.10 -7.29
N ALA A 15 -0.64 -6.32 -6.72
CA ALA A 15 0.35 -5.29 -6.44
C ALA A 15 1.52 -5.40 -7.40
N LEU A 16 1.75 -4.35 -8.18
CA LEU A 16 3.01 -4.13 -8.91
C LEU A 16 4.01 -3.50 -7.94
N VAL A 17 5.08 -4.21 -7.60
CA VAL A 17 6.05 -3.76 -6.59
C VAL A 17 7.10 -2.87 -7.24
N LEU A 18 7.09 -1.58 -6.88
CA LEU A 18 8.07 -0.60 -7.33
C LEU A 18 9.32 -0.57 -6.44
N ARG A 19 9.13 -0.82 -5.14
CA ARG A 19 10.22 -0.90 -4.17
C ARG A 19 9.84 -1.87 -3.06
N HIS A 20 10.79 -2.69 -2.66
CA HIS A 20 10.72 -3.48 -1.45
C HIS A 20 12.10 -3.53 -0.82
N GLY A 21 12.19 -3.28 0.49
CA GLY A 21 13.44 -3.41 1.22
C GLY A 21 13.30 -2.93 2.67
N VAL A 22 14.37 -3.11 3.44
CA VAL A 22 14.43 -2.64 4.82
C VAL A 22 15.39 -1.45 4.90
N THR A 23 15.16 -0.54 5.84
CA THR A 23 16.10 0.54 6.17
C THR A 23 17.45 -0.01 6.62
N ALA A 24 18.50 0.82 6.53
CA ALA A 24 19.87 0.39 6.83
C ALA A 24 20.07 -0.15 8.25
N ASP A 25 19.27 0.34 9.21
CA ASP A 25 19.24 -0.11 10.61
C ASP A 25 18.37 -1.37 10.82
N GLY A 26 17.73 -1.89 9.78
CA GLY A 26 16.86 -3.05 9.87
C GLY A 26 15.47 -2.77 10.47
N ALA A 27 15.17 -1.54 10.89
CA ALA A 27 14.01 -1.26 11.74
C ALA A 27 12.69 -1.11 10.97
N VAL A 28 12.73 -0.71 9.70
CA VAL A 28 11.55 -0.38 8.92
C VAL A 28 11.57 -1.08 7.57
N LEU A 29 10.53 -1.88 7.30
CA LEU A 29 10.19 -2.34 5.97
C LEU A 29 9.58 -1.18 5.19
N VAL A 30 10.10 -0.91 3.99
CA VAL A 30 9.52 0.02 3.02
C VAL A 30 9.03 -0.77 1.81
N ARG A 31 7.74 -0.67 1.52
CA ARG A 31 7.12 -1.29 0.35
C ARG A 31 6.35 -0.24 -0.45
N ARG A 32 6.75 0.02 -1.69
CA ARG A 32 6.04 0.88 -2.64
C ARG A 32 5.40 0.02 -3.72
N VAL A 33 4.12 0.24 -3.95
CA VAL A 33 3.34 -0.54 -4.91
C VAL A 33 2.40 0.34 -5.72
N VAL A 34 2.03 -0.16 -6.89
CA VAL A 34 0.80 0.23 -7.58
C VAL A 34 -0.18 -0.93 -7.44
N LEU A 35 -1.35 -0.70 -6.86
CA LEU A 35 -2.43 -1.68 -6.94
C LEU A 35 -3.12 -1.56 -8.28
N VAL A 36 -3.35 -2.70 -8.91
CA VAL A 36 -4.00 -2.81 -10.21
C VAL A 36 -5.24 -3.68 -10.14
N ALA A 37 -6.27 -3.31 -10.90
CA ALA A 37 -7.53 -4.02 -11.00
C ALA A 37 -7.74 -4.60 -12.41
N GLY A 38 -8.39 -5.77 -12.47
CA GLY A 38 -8.82 -6.42 -13.71
C GLY A 38 -7.68 -6.92 -14.60
N THR A 39 -8.05 -7.44 -15.78
CA THR A 39 -7.11 -8.02 -16.76
C THR A 39 -6.24 -6.99 -17.47
N GLY A 40 -6.68 -5.72 -17.53
CA GLY A 40 -5.91 -4.61 -18.10
C GLY A 40 -4.92 -3.97 -17.14
N GLU A 41 -4.78 -4.52 -15.92
CA GLU A 41 -3.93 -3.99 -14.86
C GLU A 41 -4.12 -2.47 -14.65
N LEU A 42 -5.38 -2.03 -14.56
CA LEU A 42 -5.70 -0.62 -14.38
C LEU A 42 -5.17 -0.14 -13.03
N PRO A 43 -4.29 0.88 -12.95
CA PRO A 43 -3.83 1.42 -11.67
C PRO A 43 -4.98 2.05 -10.89
N VAL A 44 -5.19 1.59 -9.66
CA VAL A 44 -6.27 2.08 -8.78
C VAL A 44 -5.75 2.68 -7.49
N GLU A 45 -4.49 2.43 -7.14
CA GLU A 45 -3.85 3.00 -5.96
C GLU A 45 -2.34 3.02 -6.15
N ILE A 46 -1.69 4.11 -5.78
CA ILE A 46 -0.23 4.22 -5.63
C ILE A 46 0.03 4.33 -4.13
N ALA A 47 0.79 3.40 -3.56
CA ALA A 47 0.95 3.32 -2.11
C ALA A 47 2.39 3.10 -1.67
N GLU A 48 2.79 3.75 -0.57
CA GLU A 48 3.94 3.37 0.25
C GLU A 48 3.44 2.87 1.61
N VAL A 49 3.94 1.70 2.01
CA VAL A 49 3.80 1.16 3.35
C VAL A 49 5.16 1.21 4.02
N ARG A 50 5.19 1.74 5.25
CA ARG A 50 6.35 1.71 6.14
C ARG A 50 5.96 0.94 7.39
N ALA A 51 6.47 -0.27 7.56
CA ALA A 51 6.10 -1.13 8.68
C ALA A 51 7.31 -1.41 9.59
N LEU A 52 7.09 -1.41 10.90
CA LEU A 52 8.10 -1.77 11.88
C LEU A 52 8.44 -3.26 11.71
N THR A 53 9.69 -3.58 11.43
CA THR A 53 10.12 -4.99 11.23
C THR A 53 9.91 -5.81 12.49
N GLY A 54 10.15 -5.24 13.67
CA GLY A 54 9.89 -5.92 14.95
C GLY A 54 8.41 -6.22 15.23
N ALA A 55 7.47 -5.59 14.51
CA ALA A 55 6.05 -5.91 14.57
C ALA A 55 5.67 -7.07 13.61
N LEU A 56 6.56 -7.42 12.67
CA LEU A 56 6.37 -8.46 11.68
C LEU A 56 7.24 -9.67 12.04
N GLY A 57 6.65 -10.87 12.14
CA GLY A 57 7.46 -12.08 12.36
C GLY A 57 8.49 -12.31 11.25
N ASN A 58 9.65 -12.89 11.57
CA ASN A 58 10.77 -13.07 10.62
C ASN A 58 10.38 -13.77 9.30
N GLY A 59 9.41 -14.70 9.35
CA GLY A 59 8.91 -15.38 8.14
C GLY A 59 8.05 -14.49 7.22
N VAL A 60 7.41 -13.46 7.77
CA VAL A 60 6.48 -12.58 7.06
C VAL A 60 7.24 -11.61 6.15
N LEU A 61 8.37 -11.06 6.62
CA LEU A 61 9.17 -10.11 5.85
C LEU A 61 9.65 -10.70 4.51
N GLY A 62 10.17 -11.93 4.52
CA GLY A 62 10.62 -12.61 3.30
C GLY A 62 9.49 -12.90 2.31
N ARG A 63 8.30 -13.27 2.81
CA ARG A 63 7.12 -13.53 1.97
C ARG A 63 6.53 -12.26 1.38
N LEU A 64 6.65 -11.12 2.06
CA LEU A 64 6.21 -9.81 1.56
C LEU A 64 7.07 -9.29 0.40
N ALA A 65 8.31 -9.78 0.25
CA ALA A 65 9.27 -9.29 -0.75
C ALA A 65 8.90 -9.66 -2.18
N SER A 66 8.42 -10.89 -2.39
CA SER A 66 8.08 -11.44 -3.70
C SER A 66 6.57 -11.45 -3.97
N ALA A 67 5.76 -10.98 -3.02
CA ALA A 67 4.32 -11.04 -3.14
C ALA A 67 3.78 -9.98 -4.12
N THR A 68 3.07 -10.45 -5.14
CA THR A 68 2.11 -9.65 -5.92
C THR A 68 0.80 -9.44 -5.15
N VAL A 69 0.70 -9.98 -3.93
CA VAL A 69 -0.44 -9.81 -3.05
C VAL A 69 -0.36 -8.43 -2.35
N PRO A 70 -1.47 -7.66 -2.31
CA PRO A 70 -1.52 -6.40 -1.56
C PRO A 70 -1.17 -6.57 -0.08
N PHE A 71 -0.48 -5.60 0.51
CA PHE A 71 0.07 -5.69 1.87
C PHE A 71 -0.97 -6.11 2.92
N GLY A 72 -2.13 -5.45 2.95
CA GLY A 72 -3.19 -5.81 3.91
C GLY A 72 -3.72 -7.24 3.73
N ARG A 73 -3.79 -7.75 2.50
CA ARG A 73 -4.17 -9.15 2.24
C ARG A 73 -3.07 -10.11 2.66
N SER A 74 -1.80 -9.78 2.42
CA SER A 74 -0.67 -10.59 2.90
C SER A 74 -0.70 -10.74 4.42
N LEU A 75 -0.97 -9.67 5.17
CA LEU A 75 -1.11 -9.76 6.63
C LEU A 75 -2.27 -10.66 7.05
N GLN A 76 -3.43 -10.55 6.40
CA GLN A 76 -4.58 -11.41 6.66
C GLN A 76 -4.27 -12.90 6.41
N GLN A 77 -3.55 -13.22 5.34
CA GLN A 77 -3.12 -14.60 5.03
C GLN A 77 -2.20 -15.18 6.10
N GLU A 78 -1.43 -14.34 6.79
CA GLU A 78 -0.56 -14.69 7.91
C GLU A 78 -1.29 -14.69 9.27
N GLY A 79 -2.61 -14.42 9.28
CA GLY A 79 -3.39 -14.30 10.51
C GLY A 79 -3.06 -13.04 11.33
N ILE A 80 -2.39 -12.05 10.75
CA ILE A 80 -2.04 -10.79 11.41
C ILE A 80 -3.22 -9.83 11.28
N ALA A 81 -3.98 -9.72 12.37
CA ALA A 81 -5.04 -8.73 12.50
C ALA A 81 -4.44 -7.34 12.80
N PHE A 82 -4.92 -6.33 12.07
CA PHE A 82 -4.53 -4.94 12.24
C PHE A 82 -5.70 -4.00 11.95
N THR A 83 -5.63 -2.79 12.47
CA THR A 83 -6.55 -1.69 12.18
C THR A 83 -5.82 -0.56 11.48
N THR A 84 -6.58 0.33 10.84
CA THR A 84 -6.05 1.48 10.11
C THR A 84 -6.76 2.73 10.58
N GLU A 85 -5.98 3.74 10.96
CA GLU A 85 -6.47 5.03 11.43
C GLU A 85 -6.03 6.12 10.45
N PRO A 86 -6.95 6.70 9.66
CA PRO A 86 -6.64 7.84 8.81
C PRO A 86 -6.25 9.05 9.67
N VAL A 87 -5.08 9.63 9.41
CA VAL A 87 -4.58 10.79 10.15
C VAL A 87 -4.53 12.06 9.30
N SER A 88 -4.52 11.93 7.98
CA SER A 88 -4.67 13.08 7.08
C SER A 88 -5.22 12.68 5.72
N PHE A 89 -5.85 13.64 5.05
CA PHE A 89 -6.29 13.57 3.67
C PHE A 89 -5.67 14.72 2.89
N PHE A 90 -5.30 14.49 1.63
CA PHE A 90 -4.64 15.49 0.82
C PHE A 90 -5.02 15.38 -0.66
N LYS A 91 -4.79 16.48 -1.38
CA LYS A 91 -4.82 16.54 -2.84
C LYS A 91 -3.41 16.79 -3.33
N VAL A 92 -2.99 16.08 -4.37
CA VAL A 92 -1.69 16.25 -5.01
C VAL A 92 -1.87 16.39 -6.51
N THR A 93 -1.05 17.22 -7.13
CA THR A 93 -0.98 17.31 -8.59
C THR A 93 0.04 16.29 -9.09
N ALA A 94 -0.36 15.42 -10.02
CA ALA A 94 0.53 14.40 -10.56
C ALA A 94 1.74 15.04 -11.23
N ASN A 95 2.94 14.75 -10.71
CA ASN A 95 4.18 14.93 -11.44
C ASN A 95 4.40 13.76 -12.40
N GLU A 96 5.51 13.74 -13.13
CA GLU A 96 5.81 12.68 -14.10
C GLU A 96 5.75 11.29 -13.49
N ALA A 97 6.37 11.07 -12.34
CA ALA A 97 6.40 9.76 -11.69
C ALA A 97 5.01 9.28 -11.24
N LEU A 98 4.18 10.17 -10.68
CA LEU A 98 2.81 9.85 -10.30
C LEU A 98 1.92 9.63 -11.53
N ALA A 99 2.12 10.42 -12.58
CA ALA A 99 1.39 10.28 -13.83
C ALA A 99 1.70 8.92 -14.49
N GLU A 100 2.97 8.55 -14.56
CA GLU A 100 3.41 7.25 -15.07
C GLU A 100 2.82 6.09 -14.25
N ALA A 101 3.04 6.09 -12.93
CA ALA A 101 2.55 5.03 -12.04
C ALA A 101 1.02 4.91 -12.05
N GLY A 102 0.32 6.05 -12.13
CA GLY A 102 -1.14 6.10 -12.23
C GLY A 102 -1.67 5.85 -13.64
N ARG A 103 -0.82 5.76 -14.67
CA ARG A 103 -1.22 5.81 -16.09
C ARG A 103 -2.19 6.98 -16.36
N THR A 104 -1.80 8.19 -15.94
CA THR A 104 -2.54 9.45 -16.13
C THR A 104 -1.66 10.48 -16.84
N VAL A 105 -2.14 11.71 -17.00
CA VAL A 105 -1.36 12.81 -17.57
C VAL A 105 -0.75 13.66 -16.44
N PRO A 106 0.50 14.16 -16.56
CA PRO A 106 1.05 15.14 -15.63
C PRO A 106 0.11 16.34 -15.47
N GLY A 107 -0.02 16.85 -14.24
CA GLY A 107 -1.01 17.88 -13.90
C GLY A 107 -2.36 17.33 -13.46
N THR A 108 -2.64 16.02 -13.61
CA THR A 108 -3.89 15.41 -13.14
C THR A 108 -4.01 15.55 -11.62
N PRO A 109 -5.13 16.09 -11.09
CA PRO A 109 -5.36 16.10 -9.65
C PRO A 109 -5.64 14.69 -9.13
N MET A 110 -4.92 14.29 -8.09
CA MET A 110 -5.09 13.02 -7.38
C MET A 110 -5.41 13.29 -5.90
N PHE A 111 -6.08 12.33 -5.28
CA PHE A 111 -6.46 12.41 -3.86
C PHE A 111 -5.79 11.29 -3.10
N GLY A 112 -5.33 11.58 -1.89
CA GLY A 112 -4.65 10.60 -1.08
C GLY A 112 -4.90 10.78 0.40
N ARG A 113 -4.40 9.82 1.17
CA ARG A 113 -4.46 9.84 2.62
C ARG A 113 -3.19 9.28 3.23
N LYS A 114 -2.90 9.74 4.44
CA LYS A 114 -1.95 9.10 5.34
C LYS A 114 -2.72 8.38 6.44
N ALA A 115 -2.27 7.17 6.79
CA ALA A 115 -2.86 6.41 7.89
C ALA A 115 -1.78 5.77 8.76
N LEU A 116 -2.12 5.60 10.05
CA LEU A 116 -1.38 4.77 10.97
C LEU A 116 -1.97 3.35 10.97
N LEU A 117 -1.10 2.36 11.17
CA LEU A 117 -1.46 0.96 11.27
C LEU A 117 -1.17 0.47 12.69
N TRP A 118 -2.14 -0.23 13.27
CA TRP A 118 -2.06 -0.76 14.63
C TRP A 118 -2.33 -2.26 14.60
N LEU A 119 -1.54 -3.05 15.32
CA LEU A 119 -1.85 -4.45 15.58
C LEU A 119 -3.10 -4.56 16.48
N ALA A 120 -3.75 -5.72 16.46
CA ALA A 120 -4.93 -5.97 17.29
C ALA A 120 -4.68 -5.83 18.80
N ASP A 121 -3.43 -5.97 19.24
CA ASP A 121 -2.99 -5.77 20.64
C ASP A 121 -2.66 -4.31 20.98
N GLY A 122 -2.89 -3.37 20.04
CA GLY A 122 -2.64 -1.95 20.23
C GLY A 122 -1.20 -1.50 19.97
N ARG A 123 -0.27 -2.40 19.65
CA ARG A 123 1.09 -2.01 19.28
C ARG A 123 1.12 -1.37 17.88
N PRO A 124 2.01 -0.40 17.63
CA PRO A 124 2.16 0.20 16.31
C PRO A 124 2.71 -0.85 15.32
N LEU A 125 2.07 -0.93 14.15
CA LEU A 125 2.57 -1.71 13.01
C LEU A 125 3.34 -0.82 12.04
N GLY A 126 2.91 0.42 11.85
CA GLY A 126 3.56 1.34 10.92
C GLY A 126 2.62 2.39 10.36
N GLU A 127 2.88 2.84 9.15
CA GLU A 127 2.10 3.86 8.46
C GLU A 127 1.99 3.58 6.96
N THR A 128 1.00 4.20 6.33
CA THR A 128 0.80 4.15 4.88
C THR A 128 0.52 5.53 4.31
N VAL A 129 1.00 5.75 3.09
CA VAL A 129 0.52 6.82 2.22
C VAL A 129 -0.11 6.16 1.00
N GLU A 130 -1.34 6.53 0.70
CA GLU A 130 -2.13 5.95 -0.38
C GLU A 130 -2.65 7.09 -1.28
N ILE A 131 -2.48 6.99 -2.59
CA ILE A 131 -2.89 7.98 -3.58
C ILE A 131 -3.76 7.30 -4.64
N LEU A 132 -4.94 7.85 -4.90
CA LEU A 132 -5.87 7.37 -5.90
C LEU A 132 -5.64 8.14 -7.21
N PRO A 133 -5.18 7.47 -8.28
CA PRO A 133 -4.97 8.10 -9.58
C PRO A 133 -6.29 8.39 -10.31
N ARG A 134 -7.40 7.83 -9.82
CA ARG A 134 -8.75 7.90 -10.39
C ARG A 134 -9.75 7.96 -9.24
N VAL A 135 -10.70 8.88 -9.32
CA VAL A 135 -11.83 9.06 -8.38
C VAL A 135 -13.11 9.24 -9.17
#